data_AF-A0A524RRI7-F1
#
_entry.id   AF-A0A524RRI7-F1
#
_cell.length_a   1.000
_cell.length_b   1.000
_cell.length_c   1.000
_cell.angle_alpha   90.00
_cell.angle_beta   90.00
_cell.angle_gamma   90.00
#
_symmetry.space_group_name_H-M   'P 1'
#
loop_
_entity.id
_entity.type
_entity.pdbx_description
1 polymer ?
#
loop_
_entity_poly.entity_id
_entity_poly.type
_entity_poly.pdbx_seq_one_letter_code
_entity_poly.pdbx_strand_id
1 'polypeptide(L)'
;MLQRLGDSEPGQRRTAVIDLGLAGDPGQLAAVVHTATSMPLRALAAFPLARQALAEHHDPAMVASRLDSLCSDDPRTLRLLGDPCPEDDSPEALLRLMLQRDENAQYGAARRQLALPRSEQLDLAGRIRADHYSDYGANYLLMRLIGLGRLEQLRDVIGEGLRETAPQYAKSRIAAAMASAELDLGEHIPLLRQLSRQSRSDGLRWASAHALQRLAGESDPAG
;
A
#
# COMPACT_ATOMS: atom_id res chain seq x y z
N MET A 1 12.55 8.81 -19.06
CA MET A 1 11.64 8.75 -17.90
C MET A 1 11.91 7.50 -17.06
N LEU A 2 11.87 6.30 -17.64
CA LEU A 2 12.09 5.03 -16.91
C LEU A 2 13.37 4.96 -16.06
N GLN A 3 14.50 5.47 -16.54
CA GLN A 3 15.76 5.51 -15.76
C GLN A 3 15.63 6.30 -14.45
N ARG A 4 14.82 7.38 -14.43
CA ARG A 4 14.60 8.22 -13.26
C ARG A 4 13.77 7.54 -12.16
N LEU A 5 13.13 6.39 -12.46
CA LEU A 5 12.52 5.56 -11.41
C LEU A 5 13.57 4.94 -10.48
N GLY A 6 14.83 4.84 -10.94
CA GLY A 6 15.98 4.34 -10.18
C GLY A 6 16.84 5.43 -9.55
N ASP A 7 16.39 6.68 -9.55
CA ASP A 7 17.18 7.82 -9.07
C ASP A 7 17.34 7.80 -7.54
N SER A 8 18.53 8.16 -7.04
CA SER A 8 18.79 8.25 -5.61
C SER A 8 17.94 9.33 -4.95
N GLU A 9 17.63 10.41 -5.66
CA GLU A 9 16.80 11.50 -5.17
C GLU A 9 15.31 11.11 -5.17
N PRO A 10 14.63 11.05 -4.01
CA PRO A 10 13.22 10.66 -3.95
C PRO A 10 12.31 11.55 -4.80
N GLY A 11 12.62 12.84 -4.87
CA GLY A 11 11.90 13.80 -5.71
C GLY A 11 11.93 13.42 -7.20
N GLN A 12 13.06 12.92 -7.71
CA GLN A 12 13.19 12.51 -9.11
C GLN A 12 12.36 11.27 -9.43
N ARG A 13 12.33 10.29 -8.52
CA ARG A 13 11.47 9.11 -8.67
C ARG A 13 9.99 9.47 -8.67
N ARG A 14 9.57 10.36 -7.77
CA ARG A 14 8.19 10.85 -7.69
C ARG A 14 7.77 11.55 -8.98
N THR A 15 8.60 12.47 -9.47
CA THR A 15 8.34 13.15 -10.75
C THR A 15 8.29 12.16 -11.91
N ALA A 16 9.17 11.16 -11.95
CA ALA A 16 9.15 10.14 -12.99
C ALA A 16 7.85 9.33 -13.01
N VAL A 17 7.29 8.98 -11.84
CA VAL A 17 5.97 8.31 -11.76
C VAL A 17 4.86 9.20 -12.31
N ILE A 18 4.87 10.50 -12.00
CA ILE A 18 3.90 11.47 -12.53
C ILE A 18 4.04 11.58 -14.05
N ASP A 19 5.26 11.77 -14.56
CA ASP A 19 5.56 11.90 -15.98
C ASP A 19 5.08 10.68 -16.77
N LEU A 20 5.30 9.47 -16.25
CA LEU A 20 4.83 8.23 -16.88
C LEU A 20 3.30 8.12 -16.88
N GLY A 21 2.63 8.54 -15.80
CA GLY A 21 1.18 8.60 -15.75
C GLY A 21 0.59 9.58 -16.77
N LEU A 22 1.21 10.75 -16.92
CA LEU A 22 0.82 11.78 -17.89
C LEU A 22 1.10 11.36 -19.35
N ALA A 23 2.16 10.58 -19.58
CA ALA A 23 2.48 10.05 -20.91
C ALA A 23 1.42 9.04 -21.41
N GLY A 24 0.69 8.40 -20.49
CA GLY A 24 -0.49 7.59 -20.82
C GLY A 24 -0.20 6.23 -21.47
N ASP A 25 1.06 5.81 -21.59
CA ASP A 25 1.45 4.52 -22.17
C ASP A 25 1.15 3.35 -21.20
N PRO A 26 0.17 2.48 -21.49
CA PRO A 26 -0.20 1.37 -20.61
C PRO A 26 0.93 0.36 -20.40
N GLY A 27 1.92 0.30 -21.29
CA GLY A 27 3.14 -0.50 -21.10
C GLY A 27 3.94 -0.13 -19.85
N GLN A 28 3.72 1.06 -19.30
CA GLN A 28 4.41 1.56 -18.10
C GLN A 28 3.74 1.16 -16.79
N LEU A 29 2.54 0.57 -16.83
CA LEU A 29 1.75 0.22 -15.63
C LEU A 29 2.58 -0.60 -14.63
N ALA A 30 3.29 -1.63 -15.12
CA ALA A 30 4.11 -2.47 -14.26
C ALA A 30 5.28 -1.68 -13.63
N ALA A 31 5.92 -0.77 -14.37
CA ALA A 31 7.00 0.04 -13.82
C ALA A 31 6.48 0.99 -12.72
N VAL A 32 5.34 1.65 -12.97
CA VAL A 32 4.69 2.54 -12.01
C VAL A 32 4.34 1.80 -10.72
N VAL A 33 3.67 0.64 -10.81
CA VAL A 33 3.18 -0.11 -9.64
C VAL A 33 4.29 -0.51 -8.66
N HIS A 34 5.47 -0.88 -9.16
CA HIS A 34 6.55 -1.40 -8.31
C HIS A 34 7.61 -0.36 -7.94
N THR A 35 7.47 0.90 -8.36
CA THR A 35 8.46 1.93 -8.03
C THR A 35 8.40 2.29 -6.53
N ALA A 36 9.56 2.44 -5.89
CA ALA A 36 9.66 2.84 -4.48
C ALA A 36 9.30 4.33 -4.26
N THR A 37 8.02 4.64 -4.42
CA THR A 37 7.36 5.91 -4.11
C THR A 37 6.03 5.63 -3.39
N SER A 38 5.44 6.64 -2.76
CA SER A 38 4.20 6.45 -2.01
C SER A 38 3.09 5.81 -2.85
N MET A 39 2.34 4.87 -2.28
CA MET A 39 1.24 4.19 -2.98
C MET A 39 0.20 5.16 -3.60
N PRO A 40 -0.25 6.25 -2.94
CA PRO A 40 -1.14 7.23 -3.56
C PRO A 40 -0.58 7.83 -4.85
N LEU A 41 0.71 8.14 -4.86
CA LEU A 41 1.35 8.69 -6.06
C LEU A 41 1.35 7.68 -7.20
N ARG A 42 1.68 6.41 -6.90
CA ARG A 42 1.58 5.33 -7.89
C ARG A 42 0.15 5.11 -8.35
N ALA A 43 -0.84 5.18 -7.45
CA ALA A 43 -2.25 5.02 -7.79
C ALA A 43 -2.76 6.12 -8.72
N LEU A 44 -2.34 7.37 -8.51
CA LEU A 44 -2.68 8.49 -9.41
C LEU A 44 -2.25 8.24 -10.86
N ALA A 45 -1.12 7.57 -11.07
CA ALA A 45 -0.65 7.19 -12.40
C ALA A 45 -1.25 5.85 -12.88
N ALA A 46 -1.30 4.84 -12.00
CA ALA A 46 -1.65 3.46 -12.36
C ALA A 46 -3.11 3.27 -12.77
N PHE A 47 -4.08 3.92 -12.10
CA PHE A 47 -5.50 3.74 -12.46
C PHE A 47 -5.85 4.28 -13.85
N PRO A 48 -5.40 5.48 -14.26
CA PRO A 48 -5.52 5.93 -15.65
C PRO A 48 -4.86 4.97 -16.66
N LEU A 49 -3.62 4.52 -16.38
CA LEU A 49 -2.92 3.57 -17.24
C LEU A 49 -3.64 2.22 -17.35
N ALA A 50 -4.24 1.74 -16.27
CA ALA A 50 -5.03 0.51 -16.26
C ALA A 50 -6.29 0.65 -17.12
N ARG A 51 -7.02 1.78 -17.02
CA ARG A 51 -8.17 2.06 -17.89
C ARG A 51 -7.76 2.10 -19.37
N GLN A 52 -6.62 2.73 -19.67
CA GLN A 52 -6.09 2.76 -21.03
C GLN A 52 -5.72 1.35 -21.52
N ALA A 53 -5.05 0.54 -20.68
CA ALA A 53 -4.70 -0.84 -21.01
C ALA A 53 -5.94 -1.68 -21.36
N LEU A 54 -7.01 -1.56 -20.58
CA LEU A 54 -8.28 -2.24 -20.84
C LEU A 54 -8.94 -1.76 -22.14
N ALA A 55 -8.90 -0.45 -22.41
CA ALA A 55 -9.41 0.12 -23.66
C ALA A 55 -8.61 -0.36 -24.89
N GLU A 56 -7.31 -0.64 -24.71
CA GLU A 56 -6.42 -1.22 -25.71
C GLU A 56 -6.46 -2.76 -25.73
N HIS A 57 -7.44 -3.37 -25.06
CA HIS A 57 -7.66 -4.83 -25.02
C HIS A 57 -6.49 -5.65 -24.44
N HIS A 58 -5.71 -5.06 -23.53
CA HIS A 58 -4.79 -5.84 -22.69
C HIS A 58 -5.58 -6.82 -21.82
N ASP A 59 -4.96 -7.94 -21.45
CA ASP A 59 -5.58 -8.98 -20.61
C ASP A 59 -6.09 -8.39 -19.27
N PRO A 60 -7.42 -8.42 -19.01
CA PRO A 60 -8.01 -7.89 -17.78
C PRO A 60 -7.46 -8.54 -16.51
N ALA A 61 -7.15 -9.83 -16.53
CA ALA A 61 -6.61 -10.53 -15.36
C ALA A 61 -5.20 -10.01 -15.01
N MET A 62 -4.39 -9.73 -16.03
CA MET A 62 -3.08 -9.12 -15.85
C MET A 62 -3.21 -7.70 -15.27
N VAL A 63 -4.11 -6.87 -15.80
CA VAL A 63 -4.34 -5.51 -15.29
C VAL A 63 -4.83 -5.55 -13.84
N ALA A 64 -5.79 -6.41 -13.52
CA ALA A 64 -6.30 -6.58 -12.17
C ALA A 64 -5.18 -6.99 -11.19
N SER A 65 -4.36 -7.97 -11.57
CA SER A 65 -3.21 -8.40 -10.76
C SER A 65 -2.22 -7.25 -10.47
N ARG A 66 -2.04 -6.30 -11.40
CA ARG A 66 -1.21 -5.11 -11.16
C ARG A 66 -1.86 -4.14 -10.17
N LEU A 67 -3.17 -3.94 -10.24
CA LEU A 67 -3.91 -3.10 -9.30
C LEU A 67 -4.00 -3.74 -7.90
N ASP A 68 -4.09 -5.06 -7.81
CA ASP A 68 -3.99 -5.80 -6.55
C ASP A 68 -2.62 -5.62 -5.92
N SER A 69 -1.54 -5.77 -6.70
CA SER A 69 -0.18 -5.53 -6.23
C SER A 69 0.02 -4.08 -5.77
N LEU A 70 -0.56 -3.11 -6.47
CA LEU A 70 -0.53 -1.70 -6.09
C LEU A 70 -1.21 -1.45 -4.74
N CYS A 71 -2.44 -1.97 -4.56
CA CYS A 71 -3.23 -1.74 -3.35
C CYS A 71 -2.69 -2.53 -2.15
N SER A 72 -2.20 -3.75 -2.37
CA SER A 72 -1.49 -4.55 -1.37
C SER A 72 -0.23 -3.84 -0.89
N ASP A 73 0.42 -3.05 -1.74
CA ASP A 73 1.61 -2.29 -1.41
C ASP A 73 2.64 -3.04 -0.56
N ASP A 74 2.93 -4.29 -0.96
CA ASP A 74 3.84 -5.15 -0.23
C ASP A 74 5.28 -4.71 -0.49
N PRO A 75 6.05 -4.27 0.53
CA PRO A 75 7.43 -3.81 0.34
C PRO A 75 8.36 -4.92 -0.20
N ARG A 76 7.96 -6.20 -0.12
CA ARG A 76 8.70 -7.33 -0.70
C ARG A 76 8.58 -7.41 -2.23
N THR A 77 7.58 -6.78 -2.83
CA THR A 77 7.37 -6.78 -4.29
C THR A 77 7.87 -5.50 -4.97
N LEU A 78 8.19 -4.46 -4.19
CA LEU A 78 8.69 -3.19 -4.70
C LEU A 78 10.15 -3.29 -5.17
N ARG A 79 10.47 -2.50 -6.19
CA ARG A 79 11.83 -2.30 -6.71
C ARG A 79 12.55 -1.29 -5.82
N LEU A 80 13.18 -1.78 -4.76
CA LEU A 80 14.00 -0.98 -3.87
C LEU A 80 15.38 -0.71 -4.49
N LEU A 81 15.91 0.47 -4.22
CA LEU A 81 17.26 0.87 -4.60
C LEU A 81 18.24 0.42 -3.52
N GLY A 82 19.20 -0.40 -3.91
CA GLY A 82 20.17 -1.00 -3.00
C GLY A 82 19.51 -1.89 -1.94
N ASP A 83 20.06 -1.86 -0.73
CA ASP A 83 19.47 -2.50 0.44
C ASP A 83 19.41 -1.49 1.60
N PRO A 84 18.33 -0.68 1.68
CA PRO A 84 18.20 0.33 2.73
C PRO A 84 18.19 -0.35 4.10
N CYS A 85 19.22 -0.07 4.89
CA CYS A 85 19.42 -0.65 6.20
C CYS A 85 19.47 0.44 7.29
N PRO A 86 19.03 0.11 8.52
CA PRO A 86 19.24 0.99 9.65
C PRO A 86 20.74 1.11 9.97
N GLU A 87 21.10 2.16 10.69
CA GLU A 87 22.49 2.43 11.10
C GLU A 87 23.05 1.32 12.01
N ASP A 88 22.16 0.63 12.73
CA ASP A 88 22.44 -0.50 13.62
C ASP A 88 21.23 -1.44 13.73
N ASP A 89 21.38 -2.58 14.41
CA ASP A 89 20.32 -3.60 14.56
C ASP A 89 19.31 -3.28 15.69
N SER A 90 19.32 -2.06 16.26
CA SER A 90 18.34 -1.69 17.29
C SER A 90 16.94 -1.51 16.72
N PRO A 91 15.88 -1.84 17.49
CA PRO A 91 14.50 -1.50 17.15
C PRO A 91 14.32 0.00 16.84
N GLU A 92 15.01 0.86 17.58
CA GLU A 92 14.94 2.32 17.43
C GLU A 92 15.53 2.78 16.08
N ALA A 93 16.63 2.19 15.63
CA ALA A 93 17.20 2.51 14.33
C ALA A 93 16.28 2.09 13.17
N LEU A 94 15.64 0.92 13.29
CA LEU A 94 14.65 0.47 12.32
C LEU A 94 13.42 1.38 12.26
N LEU A 95 12.91 1.83 13.41
CA LEU A 95 11.81 2.80 13.49
C LEU A 95 12.21 4.15 12.86
N ARG A 96 13.42 4.66 13.16
CA ARG A 96 13.92 5.90 12.54
C ARG A 96 13.98 5.81 11.02
N LEU A 97 14.43 4.66 10.48
CA LEU A 97 14.47 4.42 9.04
C LEU A 97 13.05 4.38 8.43
N MET A 98 12.12 3.72 9.13
CA MET A 98 10.73 3.58 8.70
C MET A 98 9.97 4.91 8.63
N LEU A 99 10.33 5.88 9.46
CA LEU A 99 9.69 7.20 9.52
C LEU A 99 10.40 8.27 8.68
N GLN A 100 11.42 7.90 7.90
CA GLN A 100 12.08 8.81 6.96
C GLN A 100 11.12 9.28 5.87
N ARG A 101 11.39 10.44 5.25
CA ARG A 101 10.57 10.93 4.11
C ARG A 101 10.84 10.21 2.79
N ASP A 102 11.95 9.49 2.68
CA ASP A 102 12.29 8.71 1.50
C ASP A 102 11.55 7.37 1.53
N GLU A 103 10.63 7.14 0.58
CA GLU A 103 9.86 5.91 0.53
C GLU A 103 10.72 4.67 0.28
N ASN A 104 11.89 4.80 -0.36
CA ASN A 104 12.81 3.68 -0.53
C ASN A 104 13.32 3.19 0.84
N ALA A 105 13.67 4.12 1.73
CA ALA A 105 14.04 3.83 3.11
C ALA A 105 12.87 3.26 3.91
N GLN A 106 11.68 3.88 3.82
CA GLN A 106 10.47 3.40 4.53
C GLN A 106 10.13 1.95 4.15
N TYR A 107 10.10 1.64 2.84
CA TYR A 107 9.78 0.31 2.36
C TYR A 107 10.89 -0.70 2.67
N GLY A 108 12.17 -0.30 2.63
CA GLY A 108 13.28 -1.13 3.09
C GLY A 108 13.14 -1.52 4.57
N ALA A 109 12.83 -0.55 5.43
CA ALA A 109 12.56 -0.79 6.84
C ALA A 109 11.35 -1.72 7.05
N ALA A 110 10.23 -1.46 6.36
CA ALA A 110 9.03 -2.28 6.47
C ALA A 110 9.27 -3.72 6.00
N ARG A 111 10.03 -3.91 4.90
CA ARG A 111 10.45 -5.23 4.41
C ARG A 111 11.25 -5.99 5.48
N ARG A 112 12.16 -5.30 6.17
CA ARG A 112 12.99 -5.90 7.22
C ARG A 112 12.17 -6.24 8.46
N GLN A 113 11.27 -5.36 8.90
CA GLN A 113 10.35 -5.66 10.00
C GLN A 113 9.52 -6.92 9.70
N LEU A 114 8.97 -7.05 8.49
CA LEU A 114 8.19 -8.24 8.10
C LEU A 114 9.00 -9.55 8.12
N ALA A 115 10.33 -9.48 8.10
CA ALA A 115 11.23 -10.62 8.20
C ALA A 115 11.66 -10.97 9.63
N LEU A 116 11.36 -10.12 10.62
CA LEU A 116 11.71 -10.36 12.03
C LEU A 116 10.86 -11.47 12.67
N PRO A 117 11.31 -12.04 13.80
CA PRO A 117 10.45 -12.89 14.63
C PRO A 117 9.15 -12.18 15.01
N ARG A 118 8.07 -12.95 15.14
CA ARG A 118 6.72 -12.41 15.40
C ARG A 118 6.64 -11.51 16.63
N SER A 119 7.35 -11.82 17.71
CA SER A 119 7.39 -11.00 18.92
C SER A 119 7.95 -9.60 18.65
N GLU A 120 8.99 -9.50 17.82
CA GLU A 120 9.61 -8.23 17.44
C GLU A 120 8.74 -7.44 16.46
N GLN A 121 8.06 -8.13 15.53
CA GLN A 121 7.07 -7.48 14.67
C GLN A 121 5.96 -6.79 15.48
N LEU A 122 5.45 -7.50 16.50
CA LEU A 122 4.41 -6.99 17.39
C LEU A 122 4.92 -5.83 18.26
N ASP A 123 6.13 -5.95 18.81
CA ASP A 123 6.74 -4.87 19.62
C ASP A 123 6.88 -3.59 18.79
N LEU A 124 7.48 -3.67 17.60
CA LEU A 124 7.66 -2.52 16.71
C LEU A 124 6.33 -1.90 16.26
N ALA A 125 5.36 -2.72 15.86
CA ALA A 125 4.03 -2.23 15.48
C ALA A 125 3.31 -1.59 16.69
N GLY A 126 3.48 -2.14 17.89
CA GLY A 126 2.97 -1.58 19.13
C GLY A 126 3.56 -0.19 19.44
N ARG A 127 4.87 -0.02 19.26
CA ARG A 127 5.54 1.29 19.42
C ARG A 127 5.04 2.31 18.41
N ILE A 128 4.88 1.93 17.14
CA ILE A 128 4.28 2.83 16.12
C ILE A 128 2.87 3.27 16.54
N ARG A 129 2.06 2.34 17.05
CA ARG A 129 0.70 2.64 17.57
C ARG A 129 0.75 3.56 18.79
N ALA A 130 1.70 3.38 19.71
CA ALA A 130 1.78 4.18 20.93
C ALA A 130 2.27 5.61 20.65
N ASP A 131 3.32 5.74 19.84
CA ASP A 131 4.11 6.97 19.78
C ASP A 131 3.87 7.80 18.50
N HIS A 132 3.33 7.18 17.45
CA HIS A 132 3.26 7.78 16.12
C HIS A 132 1.91 7.66 15.42
N TYR A 133 0.86 7.21 16.11
CA TYR A 133 -0.43 6.92 15.47
C TYR A 133 -1.13 8.14 14.83
N SER A 134 -0.86 9.34 15.34
CA SER A 134 -1.37 10.60 14.79
C SER A 134 -0.60 11.08 13.54
N ASP A 135 0.57 10.51 13.26
CA ASP A 135 1.26 10.71 11.99
C ASP A 135 0.60 9.84 10.91
N TYR A 136 0.11 10.47 9.84
CA TYR A 136 -0.63 9.75 8.80
C TYR A 136 0.24 8.77 8.00
N GLY A 137 1.54 9.02 7.89
CA GLY A 137 2.48 8.11 7.24
C GLY A 137 2.74 6.87 8.09
N ALA A 138 2.98 7.07 9.39
CA ALA A 138 3.15 5.99 10.35
C ALA A 138 1.87 5.16 10.50
N ASN A 139 0.71 5.81 10.59
CA ASN A 139 -0.60 5.15 10.63
C ASN A 139 -0.81 4.25 9.41
N TYR A 140 -0.49 4.75 8.21
CA TYR A 140 -0.53 3.94 6.99
C TYR A 140 0.36 2.70 7.08
N LEU A 141 1.63 2.89 7.47
CA LEU A 141 2.60 1.81 7.57
C LEU A 141 2.16 0.76 8.59
N LEU A 142 1.61 1.20 9.72
CA LEU A 142 1.06 0.32 10.75
C LEU A 142 -0.02 -0.62 10.18
N MET A 143 -0.99 -0.10 9.43
CA MET A 143 -2.03 -0.93 8.81
C MET A 143 -1.44 -1.98 7.86
N ARG A 144 -0.43 -1.63 7.06
CA ARG A 144 0.23 -2.58 6.15
C ARG A 144 1.04 -3.62 6.89
N LEU A 145 1.81 -3.24 7.91
CA LEU A 145 2.58 -4.16 8.74
C LEU A 145 1.69 -5.15 9.46
N ILE A 146 0.56 -4.68 10.00
CA ILE A 146 -0.44 -5.53 10.65
C ILE A 146 -1.03 -6.54 9.65
N GLY A 147 -1.47 -6.08 8.49
CA GLY A 147 -2.05 -6.96 7.47
C GLY A 147 -1.06 -7.98 6.91
N LEU A 148 0.08 -7.51 6.39
CA LEU A 148 1.10 -8.36 5.74
C LEU A 148 1.79 -9.32 6.71
N GLY A 149 1.99 -8.89 7.96
CA GLY A 149 2.52 -9.73 9.02
C GLY A 149 1.46 -10.65 9.63
N ARG A 150 0.18 -10.49 9.26
CA ARG A 150 -0.98 -11.12 9.90
C ARG A 150 -0.97 -10.94 11.43
N LEU A 151 -0.75 -9.70 11.89
CA LEU A 151 -0.63 -9.32 13.31
C LEU A 151 -1.99 -9.34 14.04
N GLU A 152 -2.61 -10.51 14.22
CA GLU A 152 -3.92 -10.71 14.86
C GLU A 152 -4.11 -9.96 16.19
N GLN A 153 -3.06 -9.84 17.00
CA GLN A 153 -3.09 -9.12 18.29
C GLN A 153 -3.38 -7.62 18.14
N LEU A 154 -3.23 -7.06 16.94
CA LEU A 154 -3.45 -5.65 16.63
C LEU A 154 -4.63 -5.46 15.64
N ARG A 155 -5.49 -6.47 15.47
CA ARG A 155 -6.61 -6.43 14.50
C ARG A 155 -7.61 -5.30 14.75
N ASP A 156 -7.76 -4.86 16.00
CA ASP A 156 -8.65 -3.76 16.39
C ASP A 156 -8.29 -2.45 15.67
N VAL A 157 -6.99 -2.21 15.47
CA VAL A 157 -6.45 -1.05 14.76
C VAL A 157 -6.95 -0.97 13.31
N ILE A 158 -7.15 -2.11 12.64
CA ILE A 158 -7.64 -2.13 11.26
C ILE A 158 -9.05 -1.55 11.16
N GLY A 159 -9.91 -1.86 12.14
CA GLY A 159 -11.27 -1.33 12.18
C GLY A 159 -11.31 0.18 12.41
N GLU A 160 -10.35 0.74 13.16
CA GLU A 160 -10.18 2.19 13.31
C GLU A 160 -9.71 2.83 12.01
N GLY A 161 -8.65 2.30 11.40
CA GLY A 161 -8.08 2.81 10.15
C GLY A 161 -9.06 2.78 8.98
N LEU A 162 -9.94 1.77 8.91
CA LEU A 162 -10.96 1.67 7.86
C LEU A 162 -12.05 2.75 7.99
N ARG A 163 -12.41 3.10 9.25
CA ARG A 163 -13.44 4.08 9.59
C ARG A 163 -12.95 5.53 9.62
N GLU A 164 -11.64 5.76 9.71
CA GLU A 164 -11.09 7.10 9.70
C GLU A 164 -11.40 7.82 8.38
N THR A 165 -12.08 8.97 8.44
CA THR A 165 -12.57 9.67 7.24
C THR A 165 -11.79 10.93 6.93
N ALA A 166 -10.90 11.37 7.82
CA ALA A 166 -10.14 12.59 7.61
C ALA A 166 -9.21 12.44 6.38
N PRO A 167 -9.15 13.44 5.48
CA PRO A 167 -8.49 13.32 4.19
C PRO A 167 -7.03 12.85 4.24
N GLN A 168 -6.29 13.22 5.29
CA GLN A 168 -4.90 12.85 5.48
C GLN A 168 -4.68 11.33 5.66
N TYR A 169 -5.70 10.59 6.12
CA TYR A 169 -5.64 9.13 6.31
C TYR A 169 -6.23 8.35 5.15
N ALA A 170 -6.54 8.99 4.01
CA ALA A 170 -7.11 8.31 2.85
C ALA A 170 -6.29 7.08 2.40
N LYS A 171 -4.96 7.16 2.49
CA LYS A 171 -4.05 6.04 2.21
C LYS A 171 -4.18 4.91 3.24
N SER A 172 -4.30 5.25 4.52
CA SER A 172 -4.49 4.27 5.60
C SER A 172 -5.76 3.46 5.44
N ARG A 173 -6.85 4.07 4.96
CA ARG A 173 -8.11 3.35 4.69
C ARG A 173 -7.95 2.26 3.63
N ILE A 174 -7.16 2.52 2.59
CA ILE A 174 -6.85 1.53 1.55
C ILE A 174 -6.06 0.37 2.17
N ALA A 175 -5.03 0.68 2.96
CA ALA A 175 -4.25 -0.33 3.68
C ALA A 175 -5.11 -1.16 4.65
N ALA A 176 -6.04 -0.52 5.36
CA ALA A 176 -6.96 -1.18 6.28
C ALA A 176 -7.97 -2.08 5.55
N ALA A 177 -8.43 -1.68 4.36
CA ALA A 177 -9.28 -2.53 3.53
C ALA A 177 -8.54 -3.81 3.09
N MET A 178 -7.29 -3.69 2.64
CA MET A 178 -6.46 -4.86 2.31
C MET A 178 -6.19 -5.73 3.55
N ALA A 179 -5.81 -5.11 4.67
CA ALA A 179 -5.56 -5.81 5.93
C ALA A 179 -6.79 -6.55 6.47
N SER A 180 -8.00 -6.05 6.17
CA SER A 180 -9.24 -6.74 6.53
C SER A 180 -9.36 -8.10 5.85
N ALA A 181 -8.93 -8.22 4.59
CA ALA A 181 -8.89 -9.48 3.88
C ALA A 181 -7.74 -10.39 4.38
N GLU A 182 -6.58 -9.80 4.66
CA GLU A 182 -5.39 -10.52 5.12
C GLU A 182 -5.53 -11.11 6.53
N LEU A 183 -6.39 -10.55 7.37
CA LEU A 183 -6.72 -11.02 8.72
C LEU A 183 -8.10 -11.68 8.81
N ASP A 184 -8.77 -11.92 7.67
CA ASP A 184 -10.07 -12.58 7.63
C ASP A 184 -11.15 -11.88 8.50
N LEU A 185 -11.17 -10.54 8.50
CA LEU A 185 -12.04 -9.67 9.34
C LEU A 185 -13.46 -9.54 8.75
N GLY A 186 -14.25 -10.61 8.85
CA GLY A 186 -15.64 -10.66 8.34
C GLY A 186 -16.56 -9.57 8.88
N GLU A 187 -16.28 -9.04 10.08
CA GLU A 187 -17.02 -7.92 10.67
C GLU A 187 -16.95 -6.63 9.84
N HIS A 188 -15.94 -6.48 8.98
CA HIS A 188 -15.77 -5.29 8.13
C HIS A 188 -16.56 -5.33 6.82
N ILE A 189 -17.13 -6.48 6.45
CA ILE A 189 -17.87 -6.69 5.19
C ILE A 189 -18.91 -5.57 4.92
N PRO A 190 -19.77 -5.15 5.87
CA PRO A 190 -20.77 -4.11 5.59
C PRO A 190 -20.15 -2.79 5.14
N LEU A 191 -19.06 -2.37 5.79
CA LEU A 191 -18.35 -1.14 5.46
C LEU A 191 -17.60 -1.28 4.13
N LEU A 192 -16.96 -2.41 3.87
CA LEU A 192 -16.28 -2.68 2.60
C LEU A 192 -17.25 -2.64 1.41
N ARG A 193 -18.47 -3.17 1.56
CA ARG A 193 -19.54 -3.05 0.53
C ARG A 193 -19.94 -1.61 0.26
N GLN A 194 -20.02 -0.79 1.31
CA GLN A 194 -20.29 0.64 1.14
C GLN A 194 -19.15 1.32 0.40
N LEU A 195 -17.90 1.07 0.79
CA LEU A 195 -16.72 1.72 0.24
C LEU A 195 -16.46 1.32 -1.22
N SER A 196 -16.60 0.05 -1.58
CA SER A 196 -16.47 -0.42 -2.98
C SER A 196 -17.44 0.29 -3.93
N ARG A 197 -18.64 0.65 -3.47
CA ARG A 197 -19.68 1.29 -4.30
C ARG A 197 -19.62 2.81 -4.29
N GLN A 198 -19.29 3.43 -3.16
CA GLN A 198 -19.52 4.86 -2.92
C GLN A 198 -18.24 5.70 -2.82
N SER A 199 -17.07 5.07 -2.60
CA SER A 199 -15.83 5.82 -2.45
C SER A 199 -15.48 6.57 -3.73
N ARG A 200 -15.03 7.82 -3.61
CA ARG A 200 -14.48 8.60 -4.74
C ARG A 200 -13.05 8.17 -5.12
N SER A 201 -12.32 7.53 -4.21
CA SER A 201 -10.98 7.02 -4.45
C SER A 201 -11.04 5.68 -5.18
N ASP A 202 -10.45 5.62 -6.39
CA ASP A 202 -10.29 4.40 -7.19
C ASP A 202 -9.59 3.30 -6.37
N GLY A 203 -8.50 3.64 -5.68
CA GLY A 203 -7.76 2.71 -4.82
C GLY A 203 -8.58 2.15 -3.66
N LEU A 204 -9.39 2.97 -2.99
CA LEU A 204 -10.25 2.48 -1.91
C LEU A 204 -11.40 1.63 -2.43
N ARG A 205 -11.98 1.97 -3.60
CA ARG A 205 -12.99 1.11 -4.23
C ARG A 205 -12.39 -0.25 -4.58
N TRP A 206 -11.25 -0.26 -5.25
CA TRP A 206 -10.52 -1.47 -5.64
C TRP A 206 -10.17 -2.34 -4.44
N ALA A 207 -9.47 -1.78 -3.44
CA ALA A 207 -9.07 -2.52 -2.25
C ALA A 207 -10.27 -3.09 -1.49
N SER A 208 -11.39 -2.36 -1.44
CA SER A 208 -12.61 -2.86 -0.80
C SER A 208 -13.27 -3.98 -1.61
N ALA A 209 -13.29 -3.90 -2.94
CA ALA A 209 -13.80 -4.95 -3.81
C ALA A 209 -12.94 -6.23 -3.71
N HIS A 210 -11.62 -6.10 -3.78
CA HIS A 210 -10.68 -7.19 -3.55
C HIS A 210 -10.90 -7.85 -2.18
N ALA A 211 -11.07 -7.04 -1.13
CA ALA A 211 -11.33 -7.59 0.20
C ALA A 211 -12.66 -8.36 0.29
N LEU A 212 -13.71 -7.87 -0.37
CA LEU A 212 -15.01 -8.57 -0.44
C LEU A 212 -14.92 -9.87 -1.23
N GLN A 213 -14.14 -9.91 -2.31
CA GLN A 213 -13.89 -11.14 -3.04
C GLN A 213 -13.26 -12.19 -2.13
N ARG A 214 -12.31 -11.79 -1.29
CA ARG A 214 -11.60 -12.72 -0.40
C ARG A 214 -12.42 -13.15 0.81
N LEU A 215 -13.23 -12.26 1.38
CA LEU A 215 -14.00 -12.50 2.61
C LEU A 215 -15.39 -13.12 2.36
N ALA A 216 -16.01 -12.80 1.22
CA ALA A 216 -17.40 -13.14 0.92
C ALA A 216 -17.61 -13.82 -0.44
N GLY A 217 -16.55 -14.00 -1.24
CA GLY A 217 -16.66 -14.57 -2.59
C GLY A 217 -17.37 -13.66 -3.59
N GLU A 218 -17.50 -12.36 -3.28
CA GLU A 218 -18.15 -11.39 -4.16
C GLU A 218 -17.27 -11.11 -5.39
N SER A 219 -17.87 -11.11 -6.57
CA SER A 219 -17.17 -10.69 -7.80
C SER A 219 -17.21 -9.16 -7.91
N ASP A 220 -16.16 -8.58 -8.50
CA ASP A 220 -16.04 -7.13 -8.70
C ASP A 220 -17.24 -6.60 -9.51
N PRO A 221 -17.98 -5.58 -9.07
CA PRO A 221 -19.12 -5.05 -9.81
C PRO A 221 -18.77 -4.38 -11.15
N ALA A 222 -17.49 -4.23 -11.48
CA ALA A 222 -16.98 -3.54 -12.67
C ALA A 222 -16.20 -4.46 -13.62
N GLY A 223 -16.73 -5.67 -13.88
CA GLY A 223 -16.35 -6.45 -15.06
C GLY A 223 -16.63 -5.68 -16.36
#